data_AF-A0A4T2BZN4-F1
#
_entry.id   AF-A0A4T2BZN4-F1
#
_cell.length_a   1.000
_cell.length_b   1.000
_cell.length_c   1.000
_cell.angle_alpha   90.00
_cell.angle_beta   90.00
_cell.angle_gamma   90.00
#
_symmetry.space_group_name_H-M   'P 1'
#
loop_
_entity.id
_entity.type
_entity.pdbx_description
1 polymer ?
#
loop_
_entity_poly.entity_id
_entity_poly.type
_entity_poly.pdbx_seq_one_letter_code
_entity_poly.pdbx_strand_id
1 'polypeptide(L)'
;MGMLTYGSPGTDLHFDDRLLAHLQAVITAKLRRDEKFGFTCSAGDGGGYVSVWVHPAIPLVFRFDGAERPTLNRAWIEALMQSANSGGGLSAVAEPA
;
A
#
# COMPACT_ATOMS: atom_id res chain seq x y z
N MET A 1 2.33 -14.26 -1.90
CA MET A 1 2.68 -13.01 -2.59
C MET A 1 1.39 -12.24 -2.75
N GLY A 2 1.22 -11.14 -2.03
CA GLY A 2 0.00 -10.35 -2.10
C GLY A 2 -0.10 -9.55 -3.40
N MET A 3 -1.34 -9.22 -3.79
CA MET A 3 -1.63 -8.34 -4.91
C MET A 3 -2.57 -7.21 -4.48
N LEU A 4 -2.22 -5.99 -4.88
CA LEU A 4 -3.04 -4.79 -4.77
C LEU A 4 -3.53 -4.39 -6.17
N THR A 5 -4.84 -4.41 -6.38
CA THR A 5 -5.46 -3.95 -7.63
C THR A 5 -6.09 -2.58 -7.41
N TYR A 6 -5.74 -1.61 -8.26
CA TYR A 6 -6.30 -0.26 -8.20
C TYR A 6 -6.97 0.16 -9.52
N GLY A 7 -8.27 0.46 -9.49
CA GLY A 7 -9.05 0.89 -10.65
C GLY A 7 -9.63 -0.24 -11.51
N SER A 8 -10.15 0.11 -12.69
CA SER A 8 -10.72 -0.83 -13.68
C SER A 8 -10.67 -0.25 -15.12
N PRO A 9 -9.92 -0.85 -16.07
CA PRO A 9 -8.95 -1.93 -15.87
C PRO A 9 -7.85 -1.47 -14.92
N GLY A 10 -7.57 -2.30 -13.91
CA GLY A 10 -6.79 -1.88 -12.74
C GLY A 10 -5.28 -2.02 -12.93
N THR A 11 -4.52 -1.22 -12.20
CA THR A 11 -3.08 -1.43 -12.00
C THR A 11 -2.90 -2.49 -10.94
N ASP A 12 -2.30 -3.63 -11.30
CA ASP A 12 -1.96 -4.71 -10.37
C ASP A 12 -0.53 -4.54 -9.87
N LEU A 13 -0.37 -4.54 -8.54
CA LEU A 13 0.89 -4.34 -7.85
C LEU A 13 1.16 -5.51 -6.92
N HIS A 14 2.32 -6.15 -7.07
CA HIS A 14 2.69 -7.33 -6.28
C HIS A 14 3.59 -6.94 -5.10
N PHE A 15 3.29 -7.51 -3.93
CA PHE A 15 4.03 -7.27 -2.69
C PHE A 15 4.13 -8.56 -1.88
N ASP A 16 5.02 -8.61 -0.88
CA ASP A 16 4.92 -9.63 0.16
C ASP A 16 3.61 -9.46 0.94
N ASP A 17 2.97 -10.56 1.33
CA ASP A 17 1.70 -10.53 2.09
C ASP A 17 1.84 -9.72 3.40
N ARG A 18 3.02 -9.78 4.03
CA ARG A 18 3.35 -9.00 5.22
C ARG A 18 3.31 -7.50 4.91
N LEU A 19 4.02 -7.03 3.88
CA LEU A 19 4.00 -5.63 3.49
C LEU A 19 2.60 -5.19 3.06
N LEU A 20 1.89 -6.03 2.30
CA LEU A 20 0.52 -5.74 1.84
C LEU A 20 -0.45 -5.52 3.01
N ALA A 21 -0.30 -6.27 4.11
CA ALA A 21 -1.15 -6.11 5.29
C ALA A 21 -0.95 -4.75 5.97
N HIS A 22 0.30 -4.26 6.00
CA HIS A 22 0.62 -2.95 6.55
C HIS A 22 0.12 -1.83 5.63
N LEU A 23 0.32 -1.97 4.31
CA LEU A 23 -0.22 -1.05 3.32
C LEU A 23 -1.75 -0.98 3.42
N GLN A 24 -2.44 -2.13 3.53
CA GLN A 24 -3.88 -2.17 3.72
C GLN A 24 -4.32 -1.37 4.94
N ALA A 25 -3.66 -1.55 6.09
CA ALA A 25 -4.00 -0.83 7.31
C ALA A 25 -3.87 0.70 7.13
N VAL A 26 -2.77 1.15 6.52
CA VAL A 26 -2.45 2.57 6.30
C VAL A 26 -3.38 3.21 5.28
N ILE A 27 -3.57 2.56 4.12
CA ILE A 27 -4.43 3.04 3.04
C ILE A 27 -5.88 3.10 3.53
N THR A 28 -6.36 2.06 4.24
CA THR A 28 -7.71 2.04 4.80
C THR A 28 -7.90 3.17 5.83
N ALA A 29 -6.91 3.41 6.69
CA ALA A 29 -6.97 4.47 7.69
C ALA A 29 -7.10 5.86 7.05
N LYS A 30 -6.34 6.14 5.97
CA LYS A 30 -6.42 7.40 5.21
C LYS A 30 -7.75 7.56 4.48
N LEU A 31 -8.18 6.54 3.75
CA LEU A 31 -9.44 6.58 3.01
C LEU A 31 -10.67 6.78 3.92
N ARG A 32 -10.65 6.21 5.15
CA ARG A 32 -11.70 6.46 6.15
C ARG A 32 -11.77 7.91 6.63
N ARG A 33 -10.72 8.70 6.44
CA ARG A 33 -10.64 10.13 6.78
C ARG A 33 -10.84 11.02 5.55
N ASP A 34 -11.21 10.44 4.41
CA ASP A 34 -11.29 11.13 3.11
C ASP A 34 -9.95 11.78 2.70
N GLU A 35 -8.83 11.23 3.20
CA GLU A 35 -7.50 11.66 2.82
C GLU A 35 -7.11 10.99 1.49
N LYS A 36 -7.05 11.78 0.43
CA LYS A 36 -6.48 11.40 -0.88
C LYS A 36 -4.97 11.63 -0.88
N PHE A 37 -4.22 10.68 -1.42
CA PHE A 37 -2.76 10.70 -1.39
C PHE A 37 -2.15 9.97 -2.59
N GLY A 38 -0.91 10.29 -2.94
CA GLY A 38 -0.13 9.52 -3.90
C GLY A 38 0.46 8.27 -3.24
N PHE A 39 0.45 7.14 -3.93
CA PHE A 39 1.15 5.92 -3.53
C PHE A 39 2.19 5.57 -4.60
N THR A 40 3.45 5.47 -4.20
CA THR A 40 4.57 5.14 -5.09
C THR A 40 5.24 3.86 -4.62
N CYS A 41 5.43 2.91 -5.53
CA CYS A 41 6.17 1.68 -5.23
C CYS A 41 7.05 1.27 -6.41
N SER A 42 7.96 0.33 -6.18
CA SER A 42 8.73 -0.28 -7.26
C SER A 42 7.80 -1.02 -8.23
N ALA A 43 8.07 -0.93 -9.53
CA ALA A 43 7.29 -1.56 -10.60
C ALA A 43 7.65 -3.05 -10.81
N GLY A 44 8.20 -3.73 -9.80
CA GLY A 44 8.68 -5.12 -9.91
C GLY A 44 9.98 -5.25 -10.72
N ASP A 45 10.24 -6.47 -11.20
CA ASP A 45 11.50 -7.00 -11.75
C ASP A 45 12.16 -6.21 -12.92
N GLY A 46 11.55 -5.12 -13.37
CA GLY A 46 12.03 -4.27 -14.47
C GLY A 46 12.70 -2.95 -14.07
N GLY A 47 12.86 -2.65 -12.77
CA GLY A 47 13.65 -1.48 -12.31
C GLY A 47 12.95 -0.11 -12.43
N GLY A 48 11.62 -0.09 -12.55
CA GLY A 48 10.83 1.15 -12.57
C GLY A 48 10.19 1.48 -11.22
N TYR A 49 9.47 2.60 -11.18
CA TYR A 49 8.49 2.90 -10.13
C TYR A 49 7.14 3.16 -10.76
N VAL A 50 6.09 2.87 -10.01
CA VAL A 50 4.71 3.19 -10.37
C VAL A 50 4.14 4.06 -9.28
N SER A 51 3.52 5.17 -9.69
CA SER A 51 2.85 6.09 -8.79
C SER A 51 1.38 6.17 -9.16
N VAL A 52 0.50 5.93 -8.18
CA VAL A 52 -0.95 5.98 -8.34
C VAL A 52 -1.53 7.02 -7.38
N TRP A 53 -2.51 7.77 -7.86
CA TRP A 53 -3.29 8.66 -7.00
C TRP A 53 -4.42 7.88 -6.35
N VAL A 54 -4.41 7.73 -5.02
CA VAL A 54 -5.38 6.94 -4.26
C VAL A 54 -6.57 7.82 -3.83
N HIS A 55 -7.78 7.41 -4.20
CA HIS A 55 -9.03 8.13 -3.92
C HIS A 55 -10.16 7.15 -3.54
N PRO A 56 -11.04 7.48 -2.57
CA PRO A 56 -12.07 6.55 -2.08
C PRO A 56 -13.13 6.17 -3.12
N ALA A 57 -13.30 6.98 -4.16
CA ALA A 57 -14.23 6.69 -5.27
C ALA A 57 -13.68 5.66 -6.30
N ILE A 58 -12.42 5.24 -6.18
CA ILE A 58 -11.80 4.28 -7.11
C ILE A 58 -11.74 2.91 -6.45
N PRO A 59 -12.17 1.82 -7.13
CA PRO A 59 -12.08 0.48 -6.59
C PRO A 59 -10.64 0.10 -6.19
N LEU A 60 -10.50 -0.45 -5.00
CA LEU A 60 -9.23 -0.91 -4.43
C LEU A 60 -9.43 -2.29 -3.83
N VAL A 61 -8.65 -3.28 -4.30
CA VAL A 61 -8.75 -4.67 -3.85
C VAL A 61 -7.40 -5.14 -3.32
N PHE A 62 -7.42 -5.70 -2.11
CA PHE A 62 -6.27 -6.36 -1.50
C PHE A 62 -6.50 -7.88 -1.57
N ARG A 63 -5.63 -8.59 -2.28
CA ARG A 63 -5.63 -10.06 -2.35
C ARG A 63 -4.37 -10.57 -1.66
N PHE A 64 -4.55 -11.52 -0.74
CA PHE A 64 -3.46 -12.18 -0.05
C PHE A 64 -3.43 -13.64 -0.49
N ASP A 65 -2.22 -14.18 -0.71
CA ASP A 65 -2.06 -15.60 -1.04
C ASP A 65 -2.00 -16.47 0.24
N GLY A 66 -1.55 -15.87 1.35
CA GLY A 66 -1.46 -16.55 2.64
C GLY A 66 -2.83 -16.89 3.24
N ALA A 67 -2.94 -18.07 3.86
CA ALA A 67 -4.15 -18.49 4.57
C ALA A 67 -4.36 -17.75 5.89
N GLU A 68 -3.28 -17.31 6.55
CA GLU A 68 -3.31 -16.55 7.79
C GLU A 68 -3.07 -15.07 7.57
N ARG A 69 -3.73 -14.24 8.41
CA ARG A 69 -3.52 -12.79 8.39
C ARG A 69 -2.17 -12.47 9.06
N PRO A 70 -1.27 -11.74 8.38
CA PRO A 70 -0.01 -11.33 9.00
C PRO A 70 -0.23 -10.46 10.24
N THR A 71 0.55 -10.71 11.29
CA THR A 71 0.57 -9.84 12.48
C THR A 71 1.13 -8.47 12.10
N LEU A 72 0.42 -7.41 12.48
CA LEU A 72 0.80 -6.04 12.19
C LEU A 72 1.84 -5.52 13.18
N ASN A 73 2.91 -4.94 12.65
CA ASN A 73 3.93 -4.20 13.38
C ASN A 73 3.52 -2.72 13.49
N ARG A 74 3.32 -2.24 14.72
CA ARG A 74 2.88 -0.87 14.99
C ARG A 74 3.90 0.17 14.50
N ALA A 75 5.18 -0.05 14.74
CA ALA A 75 6.24 0.87 14.32
C ALA A 75 6.29 1.02 12.79
N TRP A 76 6.02 -0.09 12.08
CA TRP A 76 5.95 -0.07 10.62
C TRP A 76 4.74 0.70 10.10
N ILE A 77 3.55 0.53 10.72
CA ILE A 77 2.37 1.33 10.39
C ILE A 77 2.67 2.82 10.59
N GLU A 78 3.34 3.18 11.68
CA GLU A 78 3.70 4.57 11.97
C GLU A 78 4.67 5.14 10.93
N ALA A 79 5.72 4.39 10.56
CA ALA A 79 6.65 4.78 9.51
C ALA A 79 5.95 4.98 8.15
N LEU A 80 5.06 4.05 7.78
CA LEU A 80 4.27 4.16 6.55
C LEU A 80 3.29 5.32 6.59
N MET A 81 2.63 5.57 7.73
CA MET A 81 1.74 6.72 7.91
C MET A 81 2.50 8.05 7.80
N GLN A 82 3.70 8.14 8.36
CA GLN A 82 4.57 9.31 8.25
C GLN A 82 4.97 9.55 6.79
N SER A 83 5.39 8.50 6.06
CA SER A 83 5.64 8.59 4.62
C SER A 83 4.41 9.09 3.87
N ALA A 84 3.24 8.52 4.12
CA ALA A 84 2.00 8.88 3.45
C ALA A 84 1.51 10.31 3.76
N ASN A 85 1.96 10.93 4.85
CA ASN A 85 1.67 12.32 5.19
C ASN A 85 2.72 13.30 4.62
N SER A 86 3.80 12.79 4.03
CA SER A 86 4.83 13.61 3.40
C SER A 86 4.38 14.09 2.01
N GLY A 87 4.99 15.17 1.51
CA GLY A 87 4.70 15.69 0.18
C GLY A 87 4.99 14.70 -0.98
N GLY A 88 5.77 13.65 -0.73
CA GLY A 88 6.08 12.60 -1.71
C GLY A 88 5.05 11.48 -1.79
N GLY A 89 4.06 11.45 -0.88
CA GLY A 89 3.07 10.38 -0.79
C GLY A 89 3.57 9.13 -0.07
N LEU A 90 2.72 8.10 -0.02
CA LEU A 90 3.04 6.81 0.59
C LEU A 90 4.06 6.08 -0.27
N SER A 91 5.18 5.70 0.33
CA SER A 91 6.17 4.82 -0.27
C SER A 91 6.25 3.52 0.51
N ALA A 92 6.41 2.39 -0.21
CA ALA A 92 6.70 1.13 0.45
C ALA A 92 8.10 1.20 1.11
N VAL A 93 8.14 1.16 2.44
CA VAL A 93 9.39 1.15 3.23
C VAL A 93 9.63 -0.22 3.84
N ALA A 94 10.90 -0.59 4.03
CA ALA A 94 11.28 -1.82 4.71
C ALA A 94 10.80 -1.83 6.18
N GLU A 95 10.65 -3.03 6.74
CA GLU A 95 10.28 -3.18 8.14
C GLU A 95 11.35 -2.55 9.06
N PRO A 96 10.96 -1.68 10.01
CA PRO A 96 11.88 -1.15 11.01
C PRO A 96 12.44 -2.27 11.91
N ALA A 97 13.71 -2.16 12.29
CA ALA A 97 14.38 -3.08 13.23
C ALA A 97 13.84 -3.00 14.65
#